data_AF-J3JR23-F1
#
_entry.id   AF-J3JR23-F1
#
_cell.length_a   1.000
_cell.length_b   1.000
_cell.length_c   1.000
_cell.angle_alpha   90.00
_cell.angle_beta   90.00
_cell.angle_gamma   90.00
#
_symmetry.space_group_name_H-M   'P 1'
#
loop_
_entity.id
_entity.type
_entity.pdbx_description
1 polymer ?
#
loop_
_entity_poly.entity_id
_entity_poly.type
_entity_poly.pdbx_seq_one_letter_code
_entity_poly.pdbx_strand_id
1 'polypeptide(L)'
;MLVYVSFFLFFSSLLLVFIQSSHFLSVLLVLEMMTLSLFMMVLSFVGMGSMIMGVGFGLVFLVFGVYEAANGLGLLVSRTRSSGMDQLSGLFSLNL
;
A
#
# COMPACT_ATOMS: atom_id res chain seq x y z
N MET A 1 -0.83 -13.33 19.02
CA MET A 1 -2.12 -12.85 18.47
C MET A 1 -1.89 -11.85 17.34
N LEU A 2 -1.13 -10.77 17.58
CA LEU A 2 -0.90 -9.71 16.59
C LEU A 2 -0.31 -10.22 15.25
N VAL A 3 0.63 -11.16 15.32
CA VAL A 3 1.21 -11.86 14.14
C VAL A 3 0.13 -12.54 13.28
N TYR A 4 -0.82 -13.25 13.88
CA TYR A 4 -1.88 -13.94 13.12
C TYR A 4 -2.82 -12.93 12.45
N VAL A 5 -3.11 -11.82 13.13
CA VAL A 5 -3.93 -10.73 12.58
C VAL A 5 -3.22 -10.05 11.42
N SER A 6 -1.91 -9.77 11.52
CA SER A 6 -1.16 -9.16 10.42
C SER A 6 -1.03 -10.08 9.21
N PHE A 7 -0.82 -11.39 9.40
CA PHE A 7 -0.86 -12.36 8.31
C PHE A 7 -2.23 -12.40 7.62
N PHE A 8 -3.32 -12.46 8.38
CA PHE A 8 -4.67 -12.46 7.82
C PHE A 8 -4.95 -11.19 7.02
N LEU A 9 -4.60 -10.02 7.59
CA LEU A 9 -4.75 -8.74 6.90
C LEU A 9 -3.94 -8.69 5.61
N PHE A 10 -2.68 -9.17 5.62
CA PHE A 10 -1.85 -9.21 4.43
C PHE A 10 -2.47 -10.04 3.32
N PHE A 11 -2.88 -11.29 3.60
CA PHE A 11 -3.52 -12.14 2.59
C PHE A 11 -4.85 -11.57 2.10
N SER A 12 -5.65 -10.98 3.00
CA SER A 12 -6.90 -10.32 2.60
C SER A 12 -6.64 -9.13 1.67
N SER A 13 -5.66 -8.27 2.00
CA SER A 13 -5.30 -7.12 1.16
C SER A 13 -4.78 -7.57 -0.21
N LEU A 14 -3.98 -8.64 -0.25
CA LEU A 14 -3.44 -9.21 -1.49
C LEU A 14 -4.57 -9.73 -2.40
N LEU A 15 -5.59 -10.38 -1.83
CA LEU A 15 -6.79 -10.77 -2.58
C LEU A 15 -7.59 -9.55 -3.06
N LEU A 16 -7.78 -8.54 -2.20
CA LEU A 16 -8.52 -7.33 -2.54
C LEU A 16 -7.85 -6.55 -3.69
N VAL A 17 -6.51 -6.53 -3.78
CA VAL A 17 -5.82 -5.85 -4.89
C VAL A 17 -6.25 -6.43 -6.25
N PHE A 18 -6.40 -7.75 -6.36
CA PHE A 18 -6.81 -8.38 -7.61
C PHE A 18 -8.29 -8.18 -7.94
N ILE A 19 -9.14 -8.08 -6.92
CA ILE A 19 -10.59 -7.90 -7.09
C ILE A 19 -10.91 -6.44 -7.43
N GLN A 20 -10.21 -5.51 -6.78
CA GLN A 20 -10.48 -4.09 -6.84
C GLN A 20 -9.84 -3.47 -8.09
N SER A 21 -10.44 -3.66 -9.26
CA SER A 21 -9.93 -3.19 -10.55
C SER A 21 -10.74 -2.07 -11.20
N SER A 22 -11.69 -1.46 -10.48
CA SER A 22 -12.54 -0.40 -11.03
C SER A 22 -11.99 1.01 -10.81
N HIS A 23 -11.62 1.37 -9.58
CA HIS A 23 -11.18 2.72 -9.22
C HIS A 23 -9.73 2.75 -8.74
N PHE A 24 -8.90 3.59 -9.35
CA PHE A 24 -7.48 3.72 -9.00
C PHE A 24 -7.29 4.11 -7.52
N LEU A 25 -8.15 4.97 -6.97
CA LEU A 25 -8.12 5.34 -5.55
C LEU A 25 -8.29 4.13 -4.62
N SER A 26 -9.19 3.22 -4.96
CA SER A 26 -9.44 2.04 -4.14
C SER A 26 -8.27 1.06 -4.16
N VAL A 27 -7.52 0.99 -5.27
CA VAL A 27 -6.25 0.22 -5.33
C VAL A 27 -5.20 0.83 -4.42
N LEU A 28 -5.05 2.16 -4.41
CA LEU A 28 -4.10 2.84 -3.52
C LEU A 28 -4.40 2.56 -2.05
N LEU A 29 -5.67 2.57 -1.65
CA LEU A 29 -6.09 2.29 -0.27
C LEU A 29 -5.77 0.84 0.11
N VAL A 30 -6.02 -0.12 -0.78
CA VAL A 30 -5.65 -1.52 -0.52
C VAL A 30 -4.13 -1.71 -0.45
N LEU A 31 -3.35 -0.98 -1.25
CA LEU A 31 -1.88 -0.99 -1.14
C LEU A 31 -1.40 -0.40 0.20
N GLU A 32 -2.03 0.65 0.71
CA GLU A 32 -1.73 1.19 2.05
C GLU A 32 -2.06 0.17 3.16
N MET A 33 -3.18 -0.54 3.04
CA MET A 33 -3.52 -1.64 3.97
C MET A 33 -2.48 -2.77 3.91
N MET A 34 -1.94 -3.07 2.73
CA MET A 34 -0.87 -4.06 2.55
C MET A 34 0.44 -3.60 3.23
N THR A 35 0.88 -2.36 3.03
CA THR A 35 2.12 -1.84 3.67
C THR A 35 1.98 -1.76 5.19
N LEU A 36 0.79 -1.41 5.70
CA LEU A 36 0.52 -1.34 7.14
C LEU A 36 0.49 -2.73 7.79
N SER A 37 -0.03 -3.75 7.10
CA SER A 37 0.01 -5.14 7.57
C SER A 37 1.45 -5.68 7.65
N LEU A 38 2.30 -5.33 6.67
CA LEU A 38 3.73 -5.64 6.68
C LEU A 38 4.46 -4.93 7.83
N PHE A 39 4.15 -3.66 8.09
CA PHE A 39 4.71 -2.93 9.22
C PHE A 39 4.38 -3.62 10.56
N MET A 40 3.14 -4.03 10.76
CA MET A 40 2.71 -4.76 11.97
C MET A 40 3.41 -6.11 12.10
N MET A 41 3.66 -6.80 10.99
CA MET A 41 4.44 -8.04 10.96
C MET A 41 5.90 -7.76 11.39
N VAL A 42 6.56 -6.76 10.81
CA VAL A 42 7.94 -6.37 11.17
C VAL A 42 8.05 -6.00 12.64
N LEU A 43 7.13 -5.18 13.18
CA LEU A 43 7.10 -4.84 14.60
C LEU A 43 6.98 -6.07 15.51
N SER A 44 6.16 -7.04 15.10
CA SER A 44 5.96 -8.27 15.88
C SER A 44 7.18 -9.20 15.86
N PHE A 45 7.96 -9.21 14.79
CA PHE A 45 9.18 -10.03 14.66
C PHE A 45 10.40 -9.38 15.33
N VAL A 46 10.57 -8.07 15.15
CA VAL A 46 11.69 -7.32 15.73
C VAL A 46 11.52 -7.15 17.24
N GLY A 47 10.29 -7.23 17.74
CA GLY A 47 9.95 -7.12 19.15
C GLY A 47 10.06 -5.67 19.65
N MET A 48 9.12 -5.24 20.50
CA MET A 48 9.17 -3.90 21.12
C MET A 48 10.29 -3.76 22.18
N GLY A 49 11.10 -4.81 22.38
CA GLY A 49 12.10 -4.89 23.44
C GLY A 49 13.49 -4.42 22.99
N SER A 50 13.86 -3.20 23.38
CA SER A 50 15.25 -2.72 23.58
C SER A 50 16.16 -2.39 22.39
N MET A 51 15.86 -2.78 21.14
CA MET A 51 16.74 -2.44 20.01
C MET A 51 16.34 -1.11 19.37
N ILE A 52 17.09 -0.03 19.67
CA ILE A 52 16.99 1.29 18.98
C ILE A 52 17.01 1.12 17.45
N MET A 53 17.78 0.14 16.95
CA MET A 53 17.83 -0.21 15.53
C MET A 53 16.49 -0.69 14.96
N GLY A 54 15.68 -1.43 15.72
CA GLY A 54 14.39 -1.92 15.28
C GLY A 54 13.37 -0.80 15.05
N VAL A 55 13.38 0.20 15.94
CA VAL A 55 12.54 1.40 15.82
C VAL A 55 13.00 2.25 14.62
N GLY A 56 14.31 2.43 14.44
CA GLY A 56 14.86 3.15 13.29
C GLY A 56 14.45 2.52 11.96
N PHE A 57 14.56 1.19 11.85
CA PHE A 57 14.11 0.46 10.66
C PHE A 57 12.61 0.62 10.41
N GLY A 58 11.77 0.52 11.45
CA GLY A 58 10.33 0.71 11.34
C GLY A 58 9.94 2.11 10.85
N LEU A 59 10.62 3.15 11.31
CA LEU A 59 10.40 4.53 10.86
C LEU A 59 10.79 4.72 9.39
N VAL A 60 11.95 4.21 8.99
CA VAL A 60 12.38 4.27 7.58
C VAL A 60 11.39 3.55 6.68
N PHE A 61 10.92 2.37 7.10
CA PHE A 61 9.90 1.60 6.37
C PHE A 61 8.60 2.41 6.18
N LEU A 62 8.11 3.08 7.23
CA LEU A 62 6.91 3.92 7.12
C LEU A 62 7.12 5.11 6.17
N VAL A 63 8.29 5.76 6.19
CA VAL A 63 8.57 6.89 5.28
C VAL A 63 8.55 6.43 3.82
N PHE A 64 9.13 5.26 3.52
CA PHE A 64 9.04 4.68 2.17
C PHE A 64 7.60 4.33 1.78
N GLY A 65 6.81 3.78 2.70
CA GLY A 65 5.39 3.48 2.44
C GLY A 65 4.57 4.74 2.11
N VAL A 66 4.75 5.82 2.87
CA VAL A 66 4.08 7.10 2.59
C VAL A 66 4.58 7.72 1.27
N TYR A 67 5.86 7.57 0.95
CA TYR A 67 6.43 8.06 -0.30
C TYR A 67 5.81 7.37 -1.53
N GLU A 68 5.66 6.04 -1.49
CA GLU A 68 4.98 5.29 -2.56
C GLU A 68 3.52 5.69 -2.70
N ALA A 69 2.80 5.85 -1.59
CA ALA A 69 1.42 6.33 -1.59
C ALA A 69 1.27 7.74 -2.19
N ALA A 70 2.18 8.66 -1.86
CA ALA A 70 2.20 10.02 -2.40
C ALA A 70 2.46 10.03 -3.92
N ASN A 71 3.41 9.22 -4.39
CA ASN A 71 3.65 9.05 -5.83
C ASN A 71 2.44 8.43 -6.54
N GLY A 72 1.79 7.44 -5.92
CA GLY A 72 0.54 6.87 -6.41
C GLY A 72 -0.57 7.91 -6.56
N LEU A 73 -0.77 8.76 -5.56
CA LEU A 73 -1.73 9.87 -5.62
C LEU A 73 -1.36 10.91 -6.69
N GLY A 74 -0.07 11.20 -6.89
CA GLY A 74 0.38 12.06 -7.98
C GLY A 74 -0.01 11.52 -9.36
N LEU A 75 0.14 10.21 -9.56
CA LEU A 75 -0.33 9.52 -10.77
C LEU A 75 -1.85 9.58 -10.92
N LEU A 76 -2.60 9.39 -9.83
CA LEU A 76 -4.06 9.55 -9.82
C LEU A 76 -4.45 10.93 -10.34
N VAL A 77 -3.89 11.99 -9.78
CA VAL A 77 -4.21 13.39 -10.16
C VAL A 77 -3.84 13.69 -11.62
N SER A 78 -2.72 13.13 -12.11
CA SER A 78 -2.35 13.27 -13.53
C SER A 78 -3.39 12.64 -14.46
N ARG A 79 -3.94 11.47 -14.07
CA ARG A 79 -4.96 10.76 -14.84
C ARG A 79 -6.29 11.49 -14.81
N THR A 80 -6.75 11.95 -13.65
CA THR A 80 -8.02 12.68 -13.55
C THR A 80 -8.03 13.95 -14.39
N ARG A 81 -6.90 14.66 -14.49
CA ARG A 81 -6.74 15.81 -15.39
C ARG A 81 -6.74 15.45 -16.88
N SER A 82 -6.25 14.28 -17.26
CA SER A 82 -6.12 13.87 -18.66
C SER A 82 -7.37 13.21 -19.26
N SER A 83 -8.07 12.37 -18.48
CA SER A 83 -9.18 11.53 -18.97
C SER A 83 -10.50 11.76 -18.25
N GLY A 84 -10.53 12.60 -17.20
CA GLY A 84 -11.75 12.95 -16.47
C GLY A 84 -12.44 11.79 -15.72
N MET A 85 -11.92 10.57 -15.83
CA MET A 85 -12.49 9.36 -15.23
C MET A 85 -11.41 8.53 -14.53
N ASP A 86 -11.74 8.06 -13.32
CA ASP A 86 -10.85 7.30 -12.41
C ASP A 86 -10.75 5.80 -12.75
N GLN A 87 -11.23 5.40 -13.93
CA GLN A 87 -11.33 4.00 -14.34
C GLN A 87 -9.97 3.45 -14.77
N LEU A 88 -9.60 2.30 -14.19
CA LEU A 88 -8.32 1.60 -14.45
C LEU A 88 -8.21 1.03 -15.87
N SER A 89 -9.34 0.82 -16.57
CA SER A 89 -9.39 0.24 -17.92
C SER A 89 -8.61 1.03 -18.99
N GLY A 90 -8.37 2.33 -18.76
CA GLY A 90 -7.62 3.19 -19.67
C GLY A 90 -6.11 3.27 -19.40
N LEU A 91 -5.59 2.62 -18.36
CA LEU A 91 -4.17 2.73 -17.97
C LEU A 91 -3.22 2.28 -19.08
N PHE A 92 -3.55 1.17 -19.75
CA PHE A 92 -2.76 0.57 -20.82
C PHE A 92 -3.27 0.89 -22.24
N SER A 93 -4.02 1.99 -22.43
CA SER A 93 -4.27 2.53 -23.78
C SER A 93 -3.01 3.23 -24.32
N LEU A 94 -1.94 2.45 -24.46
CA LEU A 94 -0.83 2.78 -25.34
C LEU A 94 -1.36 2.53 -26.77
N ASN A 95 -2.10 3.49 -27.31
CA ASN A 95 -2.26 3.60 -28.76
C ASN A 95 -0.88 3.95 -29.32
N LEU A 96 -0.12 2.92 -29.66
CA LEU A 96 0.95 2.99 -30.65
C LEU A 96 0.32 3.17 -32.04
#